data_AF-A0A0D5ZFC3-F1
#
_entry.id   AF-A0A0D5ZFC3-F1
#
_cell.length_a   1.000
_cell.length_b   1.000
_cell.length_c   1.000
_cell.angle_alpha   90.00
_cell.angle_beta   90.00
_cell.angle_gamma   90.00
#
_symmetry.space_group_name_H-M   'P 1'
#
loop_
_entity.id
_entity.type
_entity.pdbx_description
1 polymer ?
#
loop_
_entity_poly.entity_id
_entity_poly.type
_entity_poly.pdbx_seq_one_letter_code
_entity_poly.pdbx_strand_id
1 'polypeptide(L)'
;MVTMKENKDGAPFLLNKEDYELISDIAEAIVPSGDNPDEEPGSREVGTINYIDSVLLDAEDAEMKMLRDVLSAIRSETRRQGAVDFRELSAEKKHLLLNGLFDRGKTKDAYIFLRSLCLEGFYSDYHDPDYNGVTAWKLLEFGGPRISELDKDWSFLRIYSDSKEKV
;
A
#
# COMPACT_ATOMS: atom_id res chain seq x y z
N MET A 1 20.02 -5.19 -14.14
CA MET A 1 19.26 -6.42 -14.45
C MET A 1 19.07 -7.16 -13.14
N VAL A 2 18.02 -6.80 -12.39
CA VAL A 2 17.69 -7.43 -11.11
C VAL A 2 16.97 -8.72 -11.43
N THR A 3 17.56 -9.85 -11.03
CA THR A 3 16.94 -11.16 -11.22
C THR A 3 15.73 -11.24 -10.30
N MET A 4 14.52 -11.23 -10.88
CA MET A 4 13.29 -11.48 -10.14
C MET A 4 13.43 -12.85 -9.47
N LYS A 5 13.50 -12.87 -8.14
CA LYS A 5 13.37 -14.12 -7.38
C LYS A 5 11.89 -14.46 -7.41
N GLU A 6 11.51 -15.36 -8.30
CA GLU A 6 10.20 -16.00 -8.26
C GLU A 6 9.93 -16.51 -6.84
N ASN A 7 8.83 -16.03 -6.26
CA ASN A 7 8.29 -16.62 -5.05
C ASN A 7 7.92 -18.08 -5.36
N LYS A 8 8.17 -19.00 -4.42
CA LYS A 8 8.04 -20.46 -4.64
C LYS A 8 6.62 -20.92 -5.03
N ASP A 9 5.64 -20.03 -4.92
CA ASP A 9 4.22 -20.28 -5.17
C ASP A 9 3.71 -19.72 -6.50
N GLY A 10 4.57 -19.15 -7.36
CA GLY A 10 4.20 -18.73 -8.72
C GLY A 10 3.19 -17.59 -8.83
N ALA A 11 2.83 -16.95 -7.71
CA ALA A 11 2.05 -15.73 -7.69
C ALA A 11 2.97 -14.52 -7.91
N PRO A 12 2.52 -13.45 -8.59
CA PRO A 12 3.34 -12.27 -8.91
C PRO A 12 3.72 -11.43 -7.68
N PHE A 13 3.42 -11.91 -6.47
CA PHE A 13 3.54 -11.13 -5.24
C PHE A 13 4.87 -11.35 -4.51
N LEU A 14 5.49 -10.24 -4.09
CA LEU A 14 6.72 -10.26 -3.29
C LEU A 14 6.42 -10.67 -1.83
N LEU A 15 5.33 -10.15 -1.29
CA LEU A 15 4.89 -10.44 0.07
C LEU A 15 4.42 -11.88 0.21
N ASN A 16 4.73 -12.50 1.35
CA ASN A 16 4.06 -13.74 1.74
C ASN A 16 2.61 -13.44 2.14
N LYS A 17 1.77 -14.48 2.14
CA LYS A 17 0.34 -14.37 2.45
C LYS A 17 0.05 -13.66 3.79
N GLU A 18 0.84 -13.94 4.83
CA GLU A 18 0.61 -13.37 6.16
C GLU A 18 0.91 -11.87 6.19
N ASP A 19 2.03 -11.44 5.62
CA ASP A 19 2.37 -10.02 5.52
C ASP A 19 1.40 -9.27 4.60
N TYR A 20 0.97 -9.90 3.50
CA TYR A 20 -0.02 -9.35 2.58
C TYR A 20 -1.36 -9.09 3.29
N GLU A 21 -1.90 -10.08 4.00
CA GLU A 21 -3.16 -9.93 4.76
C GLU A 21 -3.01 -8.86 5.84
N LEU A 22 -1.92 -8.88 6.60
CA LEU A 22 -1.68 -7.90 7.66
C LEU A 22 -1.60 -6.46 7.11
N ILE A 23 -0.86 -6.24 6.03
CA ILE A 23 -0.77 -4.91 5.40
C ILE A 23 -2.13 -4.49 4.84
N SER A 24 -2.89 -5.40 4.23
CA SER A 24 -4.24 -5.12 3.76
C SER A 24 -5.16 -4.65 4.90
N ASP A 25 -5.09 -5.30 6.07
CA ASP A 25 -5.89 -4.89 7.24
C ASP A 25 -5.40 -3.59 7.89
N ILE A 26 -4.09 -3.31 7.81
CA ILE A 26 -3.52 -2.02 8.26
C ILE A 26 -3.96 -0.89 7.33
N ALA A 27 -3.88 -1.10 6.01
CA ALA A 27 -4.33 -0.12 5.03
C ALA A 27 -5.81 0.23 5.26
N GLU A 28 -6.64 -0.78 5.52
CA GLU A 28 -8.07 -0.59 5.80
C GLU A 28 -8.32 0.15 7.13
N ALA A 29 -7.46 -0.07 8.13
CA ALA A 29 -7.53 0.70 9.37
C ALA A 29 -7.08 2.17 9.20
N ILE A 30 -6.29 2.48 8.17
CA ILE A 30 -5.81 3.85 7.87
C ILE A 30 -6.79 4.59 6.97
N VAL A 31 -7.28 3.93 5.91
CA VAL A 31 -8.28 4.44 4.97
C VAL A 31 -9.44 3.45 4.88
N PRO A 32 -10.40 3.53 5.81
CA PRO A 32 -11.57 2.64 5.80
C PRO A 32 -12.55 3.06 4.72
N SER A 33 -13.36 2.11 4.24
CA SER A 33 -14.53 2.43 3.43
C SER A 33 -15.58 3.20 4.25
N GLY A 34 -16.42 3.97 3.56
CA GLY A 34 -17.62 4.57 4.14
C GLY A 34 -18.77 3.57 4.33
N ASP A 35 -19.98 4.09 4.53
CA ASP A 35 -21.19 3.26 4.73
C ASP A 35 -21.56 2.49 3.45
N ASN A 36 -21.22 3.05 2.30
CA ASN A 36 -21.41 2.45 0.98
C ASN A 36 -20.07 2.35 0.23
N PRO A 37 -19.37 1.21 0.27
CA PRO A 37 -18.05 1.07 -0.36
C PRO A 37 -18.03 1.29 -1.88
N ASP A 38 -19.16 1.17 -2.57
CA ASP A 38 -19.26 1.45 -4.01
C ASP A 38 -19.18 2.95 -4.32
N GLU A 39 -19.65 3.79 -3.39
CA GLU A 39 -19.66 5.25 -3.49
C GLU A 39 -18.53 5.90 -2.70
N GLU A 40 -18.16 5.31 -1.57
CA GLU A 40 -17.15 5.74 -0.59
C GLU A 40 -16.15 4.59 -0.34
N PRO A 41 -15.33 4.22 -1.34
CA PRO A 41 -14.36 3.14 -1.20
C PRO A 41 -13.29 3.43 -0.15
N GLY A 42 -12.79 2.36 0.45
CA GLY A 42 -11.59 2.36 1.27
C GLY A 42 -10.37 1.84 0.52
N SER A 43 -9.31 1.59 1.28
CA SER A 43 -8.06 1.04 0.75
C SER A 43 -8.25 -0.33 0.11
N ARG A 44 -9.17 -1.15 0.65
CA ARG A 44 -9.41 -2.52 0.22
C ARG A 44 -10.07 -2.56 -1.15
N GLU A 45 -11.09 -1.75 -1.37
CA GLU A 45 -11.86 -1.73 -2.62
C GLU A 45 -10.98 -1.33 -3.81
N VAL A 46 -10.11 -0.34 -3.63
CA VAL A 46 -9.23 0.14 -4.71
C VAL A 46 -7.99 -0.74 -4.94
N GLY A 47 -7.75 -1.73 -4.07
CA GLY A 47 -6.59 -2.63 -4.21
C GLY A 47 -5.27 -2.03 -3.71
N THR A 48 -5.30 -1.19 -2.67
CA THR A 48 -4.10 -0.54 -2.11
C THR A 48 -2.96 -1.51 -1.82
N ILE A 49 -3.26 -2.74 -1.36
CA ILE A 49 -2.23 -3.76 -1.09
C ILE A 49 -1.46 -4.19 -2.36
N ASN A 50 -2.13 -4.23 -3.52
CA ASN A 50 -1.49 -4.56 -4.80
C ASN A 50 -0.55 -3.44 -5.24
N TYR A 51 -0.94 -2.17 -5.03
CA TYR A 51 -0.03 -1.04 -5.20
C TYR A 51 1.21 -1.21 -4.31
N ILE A 52 1.02 -1.45 -3.01
CA ILE A 52 2.13 -1.60 -2.06
C ILE A 52 3.07 -2.72 -2.50
N ASP A 53 2.54 -3.90 -2.81
CA ASP A 53 3.35 -5.04 -3.24
C ASP A 53 4.11 -4.75 -4.54
N SER A 54 3.51 -4.01 -5.47
CA SER A 54 4.18 -3.57 -6.70
C SER A 54 5.31 -2.58 -6.45
N VAL A 55 5.13 -1.62 -5.54
CA VAL A 55 6.18 -0.65 -5.15
C VAL A 55 7.34 -1.36 -4.46
N LEU A 56 7.04 -2.39 -3.66
CA LEU A 56 8.07 -3.16 -2.96
C LEU A 56 8.95 -4.01 -3.89
N LEU A 57 8.56 -4.27 -5.13
CA LEU A 57 9.41 -4.96 -6.11
C LEU A 57 10.71 -4.21 -6.41
N ASP A 58 10.66 -2.88 -6.34
CA ASP A 58 11.81 -1.99 -6.58
C ASP A 58 12.42 -1.44 -5.27
N ALA A 59 11.93 -1.88 -4.11
CA ALA A 59 12.37 -1.36 -2.82
C ALA A 59 13.81 -1.77 -2.48
N GLU A 60 14.55 -0.85 -1.88
CA GLU A 60 15.90 -1.10 -1.37
C GLU A 60 15.87 -1.99 -0.11
N ASP A 61 17.01 -2.62 0.20
CA ASP A 61 17.15 -3.47 1.41
C ASP A 61 16.80 -2.72 2.70
N ALA A 62 17.07 -1.41 2.77
CA ALA A 62 16.74 -0.56 3.90
C ALA A 62 15.22 -0.41 4.07
N GLU A 63 14.47 -0.26 2.98
CA GLU A 63 13.01 -0.12 2.96
C GLU A 63 12.35 -1.45 3.33
N MET A 64 12.83 -2.56 2.76
CA MET A 64 12.38 -3.90 3.13
C MET A 64 12.65 -4.20 4.60
N LYS A 65 13.75 -3.69 5.16
CA LYS A 65 14.03 -3.79 6.59
C LYS A 65 13.05 -2.97 7.42
N MET A 66 12.76 -1.71 7.03
CA MET A 66 11.76 -0.87 7.70
C MET A 66 10.40 -1.58 7.73
N LEU A 67 9.96 -2.13 6.60
CA LEU A 67 8.71 -2.88 6.51
C LEU A 67 8.66 -4.05 7.50
N ARG A 68 9.71 -4.89 7.53
CA ARG A 68 9.77 -6.03 8.46
C ARG A 68 9.75 -5.58 9.93
N ASP A 69 10.47 -4.51 10.25
CA ASP A 69 10.53 -3.96 11.61
C ASP A 69 9.16 -3.48 12.09
N VAL A 70 8.41 -2.76 11.24
CA VAL A 70 7.06 -2.28 11.61
C VAL A 70 6.05 -3.42 11.70
N LEU A 71 6.07 -4.38 10.78
CA LEU A 71 5.15 -5.53 10.84
C LEU A 71 5.39 -6.37 12.09
N SER A 72 6.66 -6.58 12.46
CA SER A 72 7.03 -7.24 13.71
C SER A 72 6.55 -6.46 14.94
N ALA A 73 6.66 -5.13 14.93
CA ALA A 73 6.19 -4.28 16.01
C ALA A 73 4.65 -4.35 16.16
N ILE A 74 3.91 -4.32 15.05
CA ILE A 74 2.45 -4.44 15.04
C ILE A 74 2.03 -5.80 15.60
N ARG A 75 2.58 -6.91 15.09
CA ARG A 75 2.29 -8.27 15.62
C ARG A 75 2.57 -8.37 17.11
N SER A 76 3.69 -7.80 17.57
CA SER A 76 4.06 -7.80 18.99
C SER A 76 3.06 -7.02 19.83
N GLU A 77 2.62 -5.85 19.38
CA GLU A 77 1.68 -5.01 20.10
C GLU A 77 0.27 -5.63 20.10
N THR A 78 -0.18 -6.20 18.97
CA THR A 78 -1.43 -6.97 18.87
C THR A 78 -1.49 -8.07 19.94
N ARG A 79 -0.41 -8.85 20.07
CA ARG A 79 -0.31 -9.90 21.10
C ARG A 79 -0.32 -9.34 22.52
N ARG A 80 0.32 -8.18 22.77
CA ARG A 80 0.24 -7.51 24.08
C ARG A 80 -1.18 -7.05 24.42
N GLN A 81 -1.99 -6.73 23.42
CA GLN A 81 -3.40 -6.40 23.59
C GLN A 81 -4.32 -7.63 23.72
N GLY A 82 -3.74 -8.85 23.73
CA GLY A 82 -4.45 -10.10 23.95
C GLY A 82 -5.10 -10.70 22.69
N ALA A 83 -4.85 -10.14 21.51
CA ALA A 83 -5.32 -10.68 20.24
C ALA A 83 -4.26 -11.58 19.59
N VAL A 84 -4.71 -12.61 18.87
CA VAL A 84 -3.82 -13.48 18.09
C VAL A 84 -3.44 -12.80 16.78
N ASP A 85 -4.38 -12.10 16.17
CA ASP A 85 -4.28 -11.44 14.87
C ASP A 85 -4.74 -9.97 14.97
N PHE A 86 -4.15 -9.09 14.14
CA PHE A 86 -4.52 -7.68 14.09
C PHE A 86 -6.00 -7.47 13.73
N ARG A 87 -6.56 -8.36 12.90
CA ARG A 87 -7.98 -8.35 12.51
C ARG A 87 -8.94 -8.46 13.68
N GLU A 88 -8.55 -9.19 14.72
CA GLU A 88 -9.37 -9.43 15.91
C GLU A 88 -9.48 -8.21 16.83
N LEU A 89 -8.64 -7.19 16.64
CA LEU A 89 -8.73 -5.94 17.38
C LEU A 89 -9.95 -5.14 16.94
N SER A 90 -10.61 -4.47 17.90
CA SER A 90 -11.63 -3.46 17.58
C SER A 90 -11.00 -2.29 16.82
N ALA A 91 -11.81 -1.54 16.06
CA ALA A 91 -11.33 -0.34 15.33
C ALA A 91 -10.60 0.65 16.25
N GLU A 92 -11.12 0.90 17.46
CA GLU A 92 -10.47 1.74 18.46
C GLU A 92 -9.09 1.20 18.87
N LYS A 93 -8.98 -0.10 19.13
CA LYS A 93 -7.70 -0.73 19.50
C LYS A 93 -6.69 -0.70 18.35
N LYS A 94 -7.14 -0.91 17.11
CA LYS A 94 -6.29 -0.76 15.91
C LYS A 94 -5.75 0.66 15.82
N HIS A 95 -6.61 1.67 15.96
CA HIS A 95 -6.22 3.07 15.91
C HIS A 95 -5.23 3.45 17.03
N LEU A 96 -5.49 3.03 18.28
CA LEU A 96 -4.58 3.25 19.40
C LEU A 96 -3.22 2.56 19.20
N LEU A 97 -3.22 1.33 18.68
CA LEU A 97 -1.99 0.59 18.36
C LEU A 97 -1.15 1.35 17.34
N LEU A 98 -1.77 1.70 16.20
CA LEU A 98 -1.11 2.37 15.09
C LEU A 98 -0.59 3.75 15.49
N ASN A 99 -1.38 4.54 16.24
CA ASN A 99 -0.92 5.83 16.78
C ASN A 99 0.21 5.66 17.78
N GLY A 100 0.19 4.62 18.61
CA GLY A 100 1.28 4.32 19.53
C GLY A 100 2.62 4.05 18.83
N LEU A 101 2.62 3.66 17.56
CA LEU A 101 3.86 3.47 16.78
C LEU A 101 4.49 4.80 16.34
N PHE A 102 3.71 5.87 16.19
CA PHE A 102 4.24 7.22 15.93
C PHE A 102 5.04 7.77 17.12
N ASP A 103 4.59 7.47 18.33
CA ASP A 103 5.20 7.98 19.57
C ASP A 103 6.47 7.22 19.97
N ARG A 104 6.69 6.04 19.39
CA ARG A 104 7.83 5.16 19.68
C ARG A 104 8.94 5.39 18.66
N GLY A 105 9.98 6.12 19.06
CA GLY A 105 11.05 6.58 18.16
C GLY A 105 11.74 5.51 17.28
N LYS A 106 11.79 4.24 17.70
CA LYS A 106 12.40 3.16 16.88
C LYS A 106 11.50 2.62 15.76
N THR A 107 10.18 2.76 15.90
CA THR A 107 9.19 2.26 14.92
C THR A 107 8.54 3.38 14.14
N LYS A 108 8.76 4.63 14.55
CA LYS A 108 8.16 5.82 13.95
C LYS A 108 8.44 5.91 12.44
N ASP A 109 9.70 5.89 12.03
CA ASP A 109 10.07 6.08 10.63
C ASP A 109 9.56 4.93 9.75
N ALA A 110 9.69 3.69 10.25
CA ALA A 110 9.18 2.50 9.59
C ALA A 110 7.64 2.51 9.46
N TYR A 111 6.93 3.02 10.46
CA TYR A 111 5.49 3.17 10.38
C TYR A 111 5.05 4.32 9.48
N ILE A 112 5.79 5.45 9.48
CA ILE A 112 5.55 6.54 8.54
C ILE A 112 5.70 6.05 7.10
N PHE A 113 6.73 5.23 6.82
CA PHE A 113 6.93 4.61 5.52
C PHE A 113 5.76 3.70 5.13
N LEU A 114 5.34 2.76 6.00
CA LEU A 114 4.19 1.91 5.70
C LEU A 114 2.91 2.74 5.48
N ARG A 115 2.69 3.75 6.32
CA ARG A 115 1.52 4.62 6.22
C ARG A 115 1.54 5.47 4.96
N SER A 116 2.70 5.96 4.51
CA SER A 116 2.79 6.70 3.25
C SER A 116 2.40 5.80 2.08
N LEU A 117 2.89 4.56 2.04
CA LEU A 117 2.49 3.60 1.02
C LEU A 117 0.98 3.30 1.01
N CYS A 118 0.36 3.16 2.19
CA CYS A 118 -1.10 3.00 2.28
C CYS A 118 -1.86 4.22 1.74
N LEU A 119 -1.43 5.43 2.09
CA LEU A 119 -2.06 6.66 1.60
C LEU A 119 -1.82 6.87 0.11
N GLU A 120 -0.63 6.57 -0.40
CA GLU A 120 -0.30 6.65 -1.81
C GLU A 120 -1.13 5.65 -2.62
N GLY A 121 -1.25 4.40 -2.17
CA GLY A 121 -2.06 3.40 -2.88
C GLY A 121 -3.54 3.76 -2.96
N PHE A 122 -4.07 4.53 -2.00
CA PHE A 122 -5.44 5.01 -2.06
C PHE A 122 -5.60 6.34 -2.80
N TYR A 123 -4.80 7.37 -2.47
CA TYR A 123 -4.96 8.73 -2.99
C TYR A 123 -4.23 9.00 -4.32
N SER A 124 -3.46 8.04 -4.84
CA SER A 124 -2.95 8.10 -6.21
C SER A 124 -4.06 7.78 -7.23
N ASP A 125 -3.73 7.83 -8.53
CA ASP A 125 -4.62 7.34 -9.61
C ASP A 125 -4.57 5.81 -9.73
N TYR A 126 -4.03 5.10 -8.74
CA TYR A 126 -4.01 3.64 -8.73
C TYR A 126 -5.41 3.09 -8.42
N HIS A 127 -5.80 2.08 -9.18
CA HIS A 127 -6.84 1.14 -8.84
C HIS A 127 -6.56 -0.19 -9.54
N ASP A 128 -7.08 -1.30 -9.01
CA ASP A 128 -6.97 -2.58 -9.69
C ASP A 128 -7.62 -2.52 -11.10
N PRO A 129 -7.09 -3.25 -12.11
CA PRO A 129 -7.58 -3.18 -13.49
C PRO A 129 -9.07 -3.51 -13.65
N ASP A 130 -9.60 -4.39 -12.80
CA ASP A 130 -11.00 -4.83 -12.81
C ASP A 130 -11.90 -3.97 -11.90
N TYR A 131 -11.32 -3.00 -11.18
CA TYR A 131 -12.06 -2.09 -10.32
C TYR A 131 -12.77 -1.00 -11.15
N ASN A 132 -14.10 -0.99 -11.10
CA ASN A 132 -14.95 -0.07 -11.83
C ASN A 132 -15.72 0.91 -10.92
N GLY A 133 -15.36 0.95 -9.64
CA GLY A 133 -16.02 1.80 -8.64
C GLY A 133 -15.55 3.26 -8.67
N VAL A 134 -15.91 4.01 -7.64
CA VAL A 134 -15.43 5.38 -7.44
C VAL A 134 -13.93 5.35 -7.09
N THR A 135 -13.11 6.26 -7.61
CA THR A 135 -11.69 6.36 -7.17
C THR A 135 -11.53 7.51 -6.18
N ALA A 136 -10.44 7.53 -5.41
CA ALA A 136 -10.15 8.63 -4.49
C ALA A 136 -10.10 10.00 -5.20
N TRP A 137 -9.59 10.05 -6.43
CA TRP A 137 -9.60 11.27 -7.23
C TRP A 137 -11.01 11.75 -7.56
N LYS A 138 -11.91 10.82 -7.88
CA LYS A 138 -13.32 11.13 -8.13
C LYS A 138 -14.03 11.60 -6.85
N LEU A 139 -13.74 10.98 -5.70
CA LEU A 139 -14.25 11.42 -4.39
C LEU A 139 -13.82 12.85 -4.05
N LEU A 140 -12.56 13.19 -4.31
CA LEU A 140 -11.99 14.50 -4.02
C LEU A 140 -12.34 15.57 -5.06
N GLU A 141 -13.17 15.23 -6.06
CA GLU A 141 -13.47 16.08 -7.21
C GLU A 141 -12.19 16.60 -7.89
N PHE A 142 -11.11 15.81 -7.87
CA PHE A 142 -9.84 16.14 -8.49
C PHE A 142 -9.97 15.95 -10.01
N GLY A 143 -10.69 16.86 -10.65
CA GLY A 143 -11.05 16.85 -12.07
C GLY A 143 -10.02 17.51 -12.99
N GLY A 144 -8.76 17.62 -12.57
CA GLY A 144 -7.69 18.05 -13.47
C GLY A 144 -7.47 17.00 -14.57
N PRO A 145 -6.99 17.39 -15.77
CA PRO A 145 -6.66 16.42 -16.82
C PRO A 145 -5.70 15.38 -16.24
N ARG A 146 -6.08 14.09 -16.34
CA ARG A 146 -5.28 13.01 -15.77
C ARG A 146 -3.91 13.00 -16.44
N ILE A 147 -2.87 12.52 -15.76
CA ILE A 147 -1.55 12.45 -16.39
C ILE A 147 -1.55 11.57 -17.65
N SER A 148 -2.44 10.58 -17.69
CA SER A 148 -2.73 9.71 -18.82
C SER A 148 -3.48 10.41 -19.97
N GLU A 149 -4.15 11.53 -19.71
CA GLU A 149 -4.91 12.34 -20.66
C GLU A 149 -4.13 13.56 -21.17
N LEU A 150 -3.01 13.88 -20.53
CA LEU A 150 -2.13 14.98 -20.93
C LEU A 150 -1.19 14.50 -22.04
N ASP A 151 -1.14 15.23 -23.16
CA ASP A 151 -0.14 15.07 -24.22
C ASP A 151 1.24 15.53 -23.70
N LYS A 152 1.86 14.70 -22.86
CA LYS A 152 3.16 14.98 -22.25
C LYS A 152 4.27 14.31 -23.04
N ASP A 153 5.38 15.04 -23.17
CA ASP A 153 6.67 14.44 -23.47
C ASP A 153 7.08 13.56 -22.28
N TRP A 154 6.95 12.24 -22.46
CA TRP A 154 7.32 11.22 -21.49
C TRP A 154 8.84 10.99 -21.39
N SER A 155 9.66 11.82 -22.06
CA SER A 155 11.13 11.73 -22.04
C SER A 155 11.72 11.76 -20.62
N PHE A 156 11.05 12.39 -19.66
CA PHE A 156 11.48 12.44 -18.26
C PHE A 156 11.34 11.10 -17.54
N LEU A 157 10.46 10.20 -17.98
CA LEU A 157 10.30 8.88 -17.36
C LEU A 157 11.45 7.92 -17.69
N ARG A 158 12.32 8.20 -18.68
CA ARG A 158 13.49 7.37 -19.09
C ARG A 158 13.24 5.88 -19.41
N ILE A 159 12.12 5.27 -19.02
CA ILE A 159 11.74 3.88 -19.34
C ILE A 159 11.31 3.70 -20.81
N TYR A 160 11.09 4.80 -21.54
CA TYR A 160 10.66 4.77 -22.94
C TYR A 160 11.70 5.32 -23.93
N SER A 161 12.87 5.79 -23.50
CA SER A 161 13.93 6.17 -24.45
C SER A 161 14.61 4.95 -25.08
N ASP A 162 14.65 3.83 -24.37
CA ASP A 162 15.45 2.67 -24.79
C ASP A 162 14.67 1.69 -25.68
N SER A 163 13.37 1.93 -25.91
CA SER A 163 12.51 1.08 -26.76
C SER A 163 12.29 1.64 -28.17
N LYS A 164 12.78 2.85 -28.49
CA LYS A 164 12.64 3.44 -29.84
C LYS A 164 13.86 3.32 -30.76
N GLU A 165 14.95 2.69 -30.33
CA GLU A 165 16.14 2.44 -31.18
C GLU A 165 16.26 1.00 -31.71
N LYS A 166 15.19 0.21 -31.68
CA LYS A 166 15.17 -1.12 -32.33
C LYS A 166 13.88 -1.40 -33.08
N VAL A 167 13.68 -0.73 -34.22
CA VAL A 167 13.11 -1.31 -35.45
C VAL A 167 13.81 -0.67 -36.64
#